data_AF-A0AB73C0B4-F1
#
_entry.id   AF-A0AB73C0B4-F1
#
_cell.length_a   1.000
_cell.length_b   1.000
_cell.length_c   1.000
_cell.angle_alpha   90.00
_cell.angle_beta   90.00
_cell.angle_gamma   90.00
#
_symmetry.space_group_name_H-M   'P 1'
#
loop_
_entity.id
_entity.type
_entity.pdbx_description
1 polymer ?
#
loop_
_entity_poly.entity_id
_entity_poly.type
_entity_poly.pdbx_seq_one_letter_code
_entity_poly.pdbx_strand_id
1 'polypeptide(L)'
;MIKIISWSEGLYENYLKIKKDDTVIYEGESYLLFLEESNEIGLELNYGKINNISIIFLKEFNDKFYSVPDYRNMYLNNYQYEALQFSRYNLLAMFFSLKEINNIKKINIDDIILNWISTSSFKGYYTNFEDYIFYLIRDIYFIDDEVMNKDIKKTINSILNLKEKKIICIEDLGFEEINVYFNSGIVWKAFLKDKKTNDIYLNTDYDISIKIN
;
A
#
# COMPACT_ATOMS: atom_id res chain seq x y z
N MET A 1 -11.37 6.54 6.76
CA MET A 1 -12.60 5.75 6.47
C MET A 1 -12.92 5.80 4.99
N ILE A 2 -13.25 4.67 4.35
CA ILE A 2 -13.61 4.61 2.92
C ILE A 2 -15.12 4.88 2.72
N LYS A 3 -15.45 5.82 1.83
CA LYS A 3 -16.81 6.12 1.39
C LYS A 3 -16.93 5.93 -0.11
N ILE A 4 -17.99 5.25 -0.53
CA ILE A 4 -18.32 5.04 -1.95
C ILE A 4 -19.65 5.73 -2.23
N ILE A 5 -19.66 6.52 -3.30
CA ILE A 5 -20.82 7.24 -3.80
C ILE A 5 -20.99 6.79 -5.24
N SER A 6 -22.17 6.30 -5.59
CA SER A 6 -22.52 5.96 -6.96
C SER A 6 -23.73 6.79 -7.41
N TRP A 7 -23.75 7.11 -8.69
CA TRP A 7 -24.88 7.75 -9.35
C TRP A 7 -24.93 7.30 -10.81
N SER A 8 -26.04 7.59 -11.48
CA SER A 8 -26.19 7.29 -12.89
C SER A 8 -26.53 8.58 -13.64
N GLU A 9 -25.91 8.77 -14.80
CA GLU A 9 -26.27 9.83 -15.74
C GLU A 9 -26.84 9.15 -17.00
N GLY A 10 -28.03 9.58 -17.43
CA GLY A 10 -28.73 8.91 -18.52
C GLY A 10 -29.12 7.46 -18.22
N LEU A 11 -29.22 6.64 -19.28
CA LEU A 11 -29.72 5.27 -19.20
C LEU A 11 -28.64 4.21 -18.96
N TYR A 12 -27.36 4.53 -19.20
CA TYR A 12 -26.29 3.53 -19.29
C TYR A 12 -24.99 3.91 -18.59
N GLU A 13 -24.83 5.15 -18.12
CA GLU A 13 -23.57 5.61 -17.54
C GLU A 13 -23.67 5.56 -16.01
N ASN A 14 -23.01 4.55 -15.43
CA ASN A 14 -22.86 4.44 -13.99
C ASN A 14 -21.53 5.04 -13.58
N TYR A 15 -21.59 5.98 -12.65
CA TYR A 15 -20.44 6.67 -12.11
C TYR A 15 -20.20 6.27 -10.67
N LEU A 16 -18.94 6.36 -10.27
CA LEU A 16 -18.50 6.04 -8.94
C LEU A 16 -17.46 7.04 -8.46
N LYS A 17 -17.59 7.43 -7.20
CA LYS A 17 -16.63 8.24 -6.46
C LYS A 17 -16.21 7.52 -5.19
N ILE A 18 -14.92 7.23 -5.06
CA ILE A 18 -14.31 6.65 -3.87
C ILE A 18 -13.57 7.76 -3.14
N LYS A 19 -13.85 7.91 -1.85
CA LYS A 19 -13.10 8.78 -0.94
C LYS A 19 -12.47 7.98 0.18
N LYS A 20 -11.24 8.32 0.54
CA LYS A 20 -10.66 8.00 1.85
C LYS A 20 -10.66 9.27 2.66
N ASP A 21 -11.50 9.30 3.70
CA ASP A 21 -11.81 10.49 4.48
C ASP A 21 -12.28 11.61 3.54
N ASP A 22 -11.51 12.70 3.40
CA ASP A 22 -11.84 13.80 2.51
C ASP A 22 -11.14 13.75 1.14
N THR A 23 -10.19 12.85 0.95
CA THR A 23 -9.41 12.70 -0.29
C THR A 23 -10.17 11.87 -1.30
N VAL A 24 -10.26 12.35 -2.55
CA VAL A 24 -10.81 11.57 -3.68
C VAL A 24 -9.74 10.61 -4.17
N ILE A 25 -10.07 9.33 -4.17
CA ILE A 25 -9.21 8.23 -4.63
C ILE A 25 -9.58 7.82 -6.05
N TYR A 26 -10.86 7.91 -6.39
CA TYR A 26 -11.37 7.66 -7.72
C TYR A 26 -12.63 8.48 -7.94
N GLU A 27 -12.80 9.01 -9.16
CA GLU A 27 -14.02 9.63 -9.64
C GLU A 27 -14.12 9.42 -11.15
N GLY A 28 -15.13 8.69 -11.60
CA GLY A 28 -15.27 8.32 -13.01
C GLY A 28 -16.31 7.22 -13.25
N GLU A 29 -16.33 6.70 -14.48
CA GLU A 29 -17.25 5.65 -14.92
C GLU A 29 -16.89 4.30 -14.30
N SER A 30 -17.85 3.63 -13.64
CA SER A 30 -17.57 2.47 -12.79
C SER A 30 -16.88 1.31 -13.51
N TYR A 31 -17.09 1.15 -14.83
CA TYR A 31 -16.44 0.07 -15.58
C TYR A 31 -14.95 0.31 -15.83
N LEU A 32 -14.49 1.57 -15.79
CA LEU A 32 -13.07 1.92 -15.92
C LEU A 32 -12.29 1.66 -14.63
N LEU A 33 -12.98 1.50 -13.50
CA LEU A 33 -12.33 1.23 -12.22
C LEU A 33 -11.73 -0.19 -12.18
N PHE A 34 -12.38 -1.16 -12.81
CA PHE A 34 -12.06 -2.57 -12.63
C PHE A 34 -10.97 -3.04 -13.59
N LEU A 35 -9.94 -3.68 -13.02
CA LEU A 35 -8.89 -4.35 -13.77
C LEU A 35 -8.81 -5.82 -13.34
N GLU A 36 -8.81 -6.73 -14.31
CA GLU A 36 -8.42 -8.12 -14.10
C GLU A 36 -7.15 -8.38 -14.90
N GLU A 37 -6.02 -8.59 -14.22
CA GLU A 37 -4.73 -8.81 -14.86
C GLU A 37 -3.99 -9.95 -14.18
N SER A 38 -3.44 -10.90 -14.96
CA SER A 38 -2.63 -12.01 -14.43
C SER A 38 -3.31 -12.84 -13.32
N ASN A 39 -4.63 -13.03 -13.43
CA ASN A 39 -5.48 -13.66 -12.40
C ASN A 39 -5.44 -12.92 -11.05
N GLU A 40 -5.21 -11.62 -11.06
CA GLU A 40 -5.35 -10.73 -9.92
C GLU A 40 -6.45 -9.72 -10.20
N ILE A 41 -7.16 -9.38 -9.14
CA ILE A 41 -8.23 -8.39 -9.16
C ILE A 41 -7.62 -7.07 -8.69
N GLY A 42 -7.73 -6.04 -9.51
CA GLY A 42 -7.17 -4.72 -9.24
C GLY A 42 -8.15 -3.58 -9.51
N LEU A 43 -7.71 -2.38 -9.14
CA LEU A 43 -8.43 -1.13 -9.37
C LEU A 43 -7.53 -0.13 -10.10
N GLU A 44 -8.08 0.57 -11.09
CA GLU A 44 -7.47 1.74 -11.73
C GLU A 44 -7.92 3.00 -10.99
N LEU A 45 -7.02 3.55 -10.17
CA LEU A 45 -7.32 4.71 -9.32
C LEU A 45 -6.75 5.99 -9.94
N ASN A 46 -7.56 7.05 -9.97
CA ASN A 46 -7.18 8.31 -10.60
C ASN A 46 -6.85 9.45 -9.64
N TYR A 47 -7.10 9.27 -8.34
CA TYR A 47 -6.83 10.24 -7.27
C TYR A 47 -7.35 11.66 -7.61
N GLY A 48 -8.51 11.73 -8.27
CA GLY A 48 -9.14 12.99 -8.69
C GLY A 48 -8.51 13.66 -9.91
N LYS A 49 -7.63 12.98 -10.66
CA LYS A 49 -6.96 13.50 -11.86
C LYS A 49 -7.29 12.65 -13.08
N ILE A 50 -8.07 13.20 -14.00
CA ILE A 50 -8.65 12.49 -15.17
C ILE A 50 -7.63 11.68 -16.00
N ASN A 51 -6.37 12.11 -16.08
CA ASN A 51 -5.33 11.46 -16.88
C ASN A 51 -4.21 10.81 -16.06
N ASN A 52 -4.38 10.67 -14.74
CA ASN A 52 -3.44 9.92 -13.91
C ASN A 52 -4.08 8.59 -13.55
N ILE A 53 -3.44 7.48 -13.89
CA ILE A 53 -3.92 6.14 -13.53
C ILE A 53 -2.83 5.48 -12.70
N SER A 54 -3.23 4.96 -11.54
CA SER A 54 -2.38 4.16 -10.68
C SER A 54 -3.08 2.86 -10.38
N ILE A 55 -2.49 1.77 -10.85
CA ILE A 55 -3.01 0.42 -10.71
C ILE A 55 -2.65 -0.12 -9.33
N ILE A 56 -3.64 -0.63 -8.62
CA ILE A 56 -3.45 -1.38 -7.38
C ILE A 56 -4.09 -2.75 -7.49
N PHE A 57 -3.59 -3.73 -6.76
CA PHE A 57 -4.20 -5.05 -6.62
C PHE A 57 -4.88 -5.20 -5.27
N LEU A 58 -6.01 -5.91 -5.24
CA LEU A 58 -6.70 -6.24 -4.01
C LEU A 58 -6.16 -7.57 -3.46
N LYS A 59 -5.93 -7.62 -2.15
CA LYS A 59 -5.57 -8.84 -1.42
C LYS A 59 -6.43 -9.01 -0.18
N GLU A 60 -6.77 -10.25 0.15
CA GLU A 60 -7.58 -10.59 1.31
C GLU A 60 -6.69 -10.96 2.51
N PHE A 61 -7.05 -10.46 3.70
CA PHE A 61 -6.57 -10.99 4.96
C PHE A 61 -7.71 -10.99 5.98
N ASN A 62 -8.00 -12.17 6.53
CA ASN A 62 -9.18 -12.42 7.35
C ASN A 62 -10.46 -11.99 6.61
N ASP A 63 -11.15 -10.95 7.08
CA ASP A 63 -12.42 -10.43 6.56
C ASP A 63 -12.28 -9.05 5.88
N LYS A 64 -11.05 -8.58 5.69
CA LYS A 64 -10.71 -7.28 5.09
C LYS A 64 -9.92 -7.45 3.79
N PHE A 65 -9.97 -6.41 2.95
CA PHE A 65 -9.27 -6.35 1.67
C PHE A 65 -8.34 -5.15 1.62
N TYR A 66 -7.12 -5.37 1.15
CA TYR A 66 -6.02 -4.43 1.18
C TYR A 66 -5.58 -4.09 -0.23
N SER A 67 -5.30 -2.82 -0.48
CA SER A 67 -4.63 -2.43 -1.72
C SER A 67 -3.15 -2.85 -1.71
N VAL A 68 -2.59 -3.20 -2.84
CA VAL A 68 -1.15 -3.43 -3.01
C VAL A 68 -0.71 -2.66 -4.22
N PRO A 69 0.36 -1.85 -4.13
CA PRO A 69 0.81 -1.09 -5.28
C PRO A 69 1.36 -2.05 -6.35
N ASP A 70 1.11 -1.74 -7.63
CA ASP A 70 1.71 -2.50 -8.72
C ASP A 70 3.22 -2.22 -8.81
N TYR A 71 4.05 -3.21 -8.49
CA TYR A 71 5.52 -3.09 -8.49
C TYR A 71 6.08 -2.64 -9.85
N ARG A 72 5.38 -2.94 -10.95
CA ARG A 72 5.77 -2.58 -12.32
C ARG A 72 5.62 -1.08 -12.59
N ASN A 73 4.85 -0.38 -11.76
CA ASN A 73 4.51 1.02 -11.98
C ASN A 73 4.79 1.92 -10.76
N MET A 74 4.93 1.36 -9.56
CA MET A 74 5.01 2.16 -8.32
C MET A 74 6.23 3.10 -8.25
N TYR A 75 7.29 2.78 -8.99
CA TYR A 75 8.50 3.59 -9.12
C TYR A 75 8.34 4.78 -10.08
N LEU A 76 7.25 4.84 -10.86
CA LEU A 76 7.00 5.96 -11.76
C LEU A 76 6.72 7.22 -10.96
N ASN A 77 7.26 8.34 -11.44
CA ASN A 77 7.18 9.63 -10.75
C ASN A 77 5.74 10.12 -10.54
N ASN A 78 4.85 9.88 -11.51
CA ASN A 78 3.44 10.28 -11.45
C ASN A 78 2.53 9.26 -10.76
N TYR A 79 3.04 8.07 -10.40
CA TYR A 79 2.26 7.05 -9.73
C TYR A 79 1.85 7.52 -8.34
N GLN A 80 0.55 7.52 -8.05
CA GLN A 80 -0.01 7.91 -6.78
C GLN A 80 -0.51 6.68 -6.05
N TYR A 81 -0.22 6.59 -4.76
CA TYR A 81 -0.62 5.47 -3.95
C TYR A 81 -0.90 5.92 -2.53
N GLU A 82 -2.00 5.41 -2.00
CA GLU A 82 -2.33 5.48 -0.60
C GLU A 82 -2.77 4.09 -0.17
N ALA A 83 -2.37 3.67 1.03
CA ALA A 83 -2.81 2.40 1.62
C ALA A 83 -4.33 2.45 1.88
N LEU A 84 -5.09 1.56 1.23
CA LEU A 84 -6.55 1.43 1.34
C LEU A 84 -6.93 0.10 1.97
N GLN A 85 -7.89 0.17 2.88
CA GLN A 85 -8.50 -0.98 3.53
C GLN A 85 -10.01 -0.95 3.25
N PHE A 86 -10.50 -2.01 2.64
CA PHE A 86 -11.89 -2.16 2.24
C PHE A 86 -12.55 -3.27 3.05
N SER A 87 -13.78 -3.01 3.48
CA SER A 87 -14.68 -4.07 3.91
C SER A 87 -15.30 -4.77 2.69
N ARG A 88 -15.87 -5.95 2.91
CA ARG A 88 -16.72 -6.61 1.91
C ARG A 88 -17.85 -5.71 1.40
N TYR A 89 -18.45 -4.91 2.28
CA TYR A 89 -19.49 -3.95 1.90
C TYR A 89 -18.95 -2.89 0.94
N ASN A 90 -17.72 -2.41 1.14
CA ASN A 90 -17.11 -1.47 0.21
C ASN A 90 -16.95 -2.10 -1.18
N LEU A 91 -16.48 -3.34 -1.29
CA LEU A 91 -16.34 -4.00 -2.60
C LEU A 91 -17.71 -4.19 -3.29
N LEU A 92 -18.74 -4.61 -2.56
CA LEU A 92 -20.10 -4.73 -3.10
C LEU A 92 -20.65 -3.38 -3.59
N ALA A 93 -20.38 -2.30 -2.86
CA ALA A 93 -20.77 -0.94 -3.27
C ALA A 93 -19.98 -0.43 -4.49
N MET A 94 -18.84 -1.05 -4.81
CA MET A 94 -18.10 -0.87 -6.08
C MET A 94 -18.56 -1.85 -7.17
N PHE A 95 -19.72 -2.47 -7.00
CA PHE A 95 -20.35 -3.39 -7.95
C PHE A 95 -19.61 -4.72 -8.18
N PHE A 96 -18.69 -5.11 -7.28
CA PHE A 96 -18.12 -6.44 -7.31
C PHE A 96 -19.18 -7.50 -6.97
N SER A 97 -19.18 -8.60 -7.72
CA SER A 97 -19.95 -9.79 -7.38
C SER A 97 -19.30 -10.56 -6.22
N LEU A 98 -20.10 -11.36 -5.51
CA LEU A 98 -19.56 -12.25 -4.47
C LEU A 98 -18.53 -13.25 -5.03
N LYS A 99 -18.68 -13.65 -6.31
CA LYS A 99 -17.75 -14.55 -6.98
C LYS A 99 -16.37 -13.89 -7.15
N GLU A 100 -16.34 -12.64 -7.62
CA GLU A 100 -15.08 -11.88 -7.75
C GLU A 100 -14.43 -11.66 -6.39
N ILE A 101 -15.21 -11.23 -5.39
CA ILE A 101 -14.70 -11.02 -4.02
C ILE A 101 -14.06 -12.30 -3.47
N ASN A 102 -14.71 -13.45 -3.65
CA ASN A 102 -14.20 -14.74 -3.17
C ASN A 102 -12.97 -15.25 -3.94
N ASN A 103 -12.67 -14.68 -5.11
CA ASN A 103 -11.50 -15.02 -5.91
C ASN A 103 -10.31 -14.09 -5.65
N ILE A 104 -10.47 -13.06 -4.82
CA ILE A 104 -9.37 -12.20 -4.40
C ILE A 104 -8.32 -13.05 -3.66
N LYS A 105 -7.06 -12.95 -4.09
CA LYS A 105 -5.97 -13.72 -3.51
C LYS A 105 -5.67 -13.26 -2.09
N LYS A 106 -5.19 -14.18 -1.25
CA LYS A 106 -4.69 -13.83 0.08
C LYS A 106 -3.44 -12.98 -0.02
N ILE A 107 -3.31 -12.01 0.88
CA ILE A 107 -2.11 -11.19 1.00
C ILE A 107 -0.93 -12.06 1.42
N ASN A 108 0.25 -11.76 0.87
CA ASN A 108 1.50 -12.42 1.22
C ASN A 108 2.54 -11.41 1.75
N ILE A 109 3.75 -11.90 2.02
CA ILE A 109 4.84 -11.08 2.58
C ILE A 109 5.35 -10.05 1.57
N ASP A 110 5.48 -10.43 0.30
CA ASP A 110 5.92 -9.52 -0.76
C ASP A 110 4.92 -8.35 -0.92
N ASP A 111 3.62 -8.63 -0.84
CA ASP A 111 2.55 -7.62 -0.86
C ASP A 111 2.71 -6.61 0.30
N ILE A 112 2.99 -7.11 1.51
CA ILE A 112 3.24 -6.26 2.69
C ILE A 112 4.49 -5.40 2.51
N ILE A 113 5.58 -5.98 1.98
CA ILE A 113 6.84 -5.29 1.73
C ILE A 113 6.67 -4.22 0.65
N LEU A 114 5.98 -4.53 -0.45
CA LEU A 114 5.69 -3.56 -1.52
C LEU A 114 4.91 -2.35 -1.00
N ASN A 115 3.88 -2.62 -0.19
CA ASN A 115 3.13 -1.54 0.45
C ASN A 115 3.98 -0.78 1.49
N TRP A 116 4.81 -1.47 2.28
CA TRP A 116 5.73 -0.78 3.20
C TRP A 116 6.66 0.18 2.45
N ILE A 117 7.26 -0.26 1.35
CA ILE A 117 8.14 0.58 0.53
C ILE A 117 7.40 1.81 0.00
N SER A 118 6.13 1.69 -0.38
CA SER A 118 5.36 2.82 -0.92
C SER A 118 5.06 3.90 0.12
N THR A 119 5.05 3.59 1.43
CA THR A 119 4.88 4.59 2.49
C THR A 119 6.09 5.52 2.65
N SER A 120 7.23 5.19 2.02
CA SER A 120 8.42 6.05 2.01
C SER A 120 8.22 7.39 1.32
N SER A 121 7.22 7.49 0.44
CA SER A 121 7.03 8.65 -0.44
C SER A 121 8.27 8.99 -1.28
N PHE A 122 9.22 8.06 -1.40
CA PHE A 122 10.43 8.24 -2.18
C PHE A 122 10.07 8.29 -3.67
N LYS A 123 10.48 9.37 -4.34
CA LYS A 123 10.12 9.65 -5.74
C LYS A 123 11.32 10.16 -6.52
N GLY A 124 11.30 9.87 -7.81
CA GLY A 124 12.37 10.19 -8.74
C GLY A 124 12.11 9.56 -10.10
N TYR A 125 13.13 9.56 -10.94
CA TYR A 125 13.09 8.96 -12.27
C TYR A 125 13.92 7.68 -12.28
N TYR A 126 13.24 6.54 -12.27
CA TYR A 126 13.86 5.21 -12.24
C TYR A 126 13.41 4.42 -13.47
N THR A 127 14.28 3.52 -13.95
CA THR A 127 13.97 2.75 -15.16
C THR A 127 13.13 1.51 -14.86
N ASN A 128 13.32 0.92 -13.68
CA ASN A 128 12.64 -0.29 -13.21
C ASN A 128 12.57 -0.28 -11.66
N PHE A 129 11.95 -1.33 -11.11
CA PHE A 129 11.79 -1.48 -9.67
C PHE A 129 13.12 -1.74 -8.94
N GLU A 130 14.04 -2.50 -9.53
CA GLU A 130 15.35 -2.79 -8.94
C GLU A 130 16.19 -1.52 -8.76
N ASP A 131 16.22 -0.66 -9.78
CA ASP A 131 16.84 0.66 -9.73
C ASP A 131 16.22 1.50 -8.61
N TYR A 132 14.89 1.57 -8.55
CA TYR A 132 14.17 2.31 -7.52
C TYR A 132 14.59 1.88 -6.11
N ILE A 133 14.63 0.57 -5.83
CA ILE A 133 15.06 0.03 -4.54
C ILE A 133 16.54 0.35 -4.26
N PHE A 134 17.43 0.22 -5.25
CA PHE A 134 18.83 0.58 -5.10
C PHE A 134 19.00 2.04 -4.67
N TYR A 135 18.31 2.96 -5.34
CA TYR A 135 18.37 4.39 -5.04
C TYR A 135 17.71 4.74 -3.71
N LEU A 136 16.60 4.08 -3.36
CA LEU A 136 15.94 4.23 -2.07
C LEU A 136 16.91 3.89 -0.93
N ILE A 137 17.53 2.71 -0.97
CA ILE A 137 18.47 2.27 0.07
C ILE A 137 19.66 3.21 0.15
N ARG A 138 20.18 3.65 -0.99
CA ARG A 138 21.34 4.56 -1.06
C ARG A 138 21.02 5.93 -0.46
N ASP A 139 19.78 6.39 -0.61
CA ASP A 139 19.37 7.71 -0.14
C ASP A 139 19.07 7.74 1.36
N ILE A 140 18.89 6.58 2.02
CA ILE A 140 18.75 6.53 3.48
C ILE A 140 20.04 7.01 4.15
N TYR A 141 19.91 8.06 4.95
CA TYR A 141 20.97 8.69 5.73
C TYR A 141 21.06 8.12 7.15
N PHE A 142 19.92 7.96 7.82
CA PHE A 142 19.85 7.64 9.23
C PHE A 142 18.55 6.92 9.58
N ILE A 143 18.59 6.01 10.57
CA ILE A 143 17.41 5.39 11.18
C ILE A 143 17.38 5.75 12.67
N ASP A 144 16.22 6.18 13.18
CA ASP A 144 16.00 6.55 14.59
C ASP A 144 15.92 5.35 15.54
N ASP A 145 16.82 4.38 15.36
CA ASP A 145 16.99 3.22 16.23
C ASP A 145 18.45 2.79 16.18
N GLU A 146 19.11 2.75 17.34
CA GLU A 146 20.55 2.48 17.42
C GLU A 146 20.96 1.13 16.84
N VAL A 147 20.08 0.11 16.90
CA VAL A 147 20.40 -1.23 16.41
C VAL A 147 20.29 -1.26 14.89
N MET A 148 19.20 -0.73 14.34
CA MET A 148 18.97 -0.68 12.90
C MET A 148 19.95 0.24 12.19
N ASN A 149 20.32 1.35 12.83
CA ASN A 149 21.21 2.35 12.27
C ASN A 149 22.67 1.88 12.12
N LYS A 150 23.10 0.87 12.89
CA LYS A 150 24.48 0.33 12.82
C LYS A 150 24.83 -0.21 11.44
N ASP A 151 23.86 -0.80 10.74
CA ASP A 151 24.04 -1.32 9.39
C ASP A 151 22.72 -1.19 8.60
N ILE A 152 22.42 0.06 8.22
CA ILE A 152 21.19 0.42 7.49
C ILE A 152 21.01 -0.46 6.27
N LYS A 153 22.05 -0.59 5.44
CA LYS A 153 21.99 -1.35 4.19
C LYS A 153 21.65 -2.81 4.46
N LYS A 154 22.29 -3.44 5.44
CA LYS A 154 21.97 -4.83 5.80
C LYS A 154 20.57 -4.95 6.35
N THR A 155 20.15 -4.07 7.26
CA THR A 155 18.80 -4.05 7.85
C THR A 155 17.73 -4.01 6.78
N ILE A 156 17.78 -3.03 5.88
CA ILE A 156 16.78 -2.88 4.81
C ILE A 156 16.82 -4.07 3.85
N ASN A 157 18.00 -4.53 3.43
CA ASN A 157 18.09 -5.71 2.56
C ASN A 157 17.56 -6.98 3.23
N SER A 158 17.76 -7.17 4.54
CA SER A 158 17.19 -8.32 5.25
C SER A 158 15.67 -8.31 5.24
N ILE A 159 15.04 -7.12 5.32
CA ILE A 159 13.59 -6.95 5.23
C ILE A 159 13.10 -7.26 3.80
N LEU A 160 13.74 -6.68 2.79
CA LEU A 160 13.36 -6.88 1.37
C LEU A 160 13.47 -8.34 0.92
N ASN A 161 14.30 -9.14 1.60
CA ASN A 161 14.50 -10.55 1.29
C ASN A 161 13.74 -11.51 2.23
N LEU A 162 12.81 -11.00 3.05
CA LEU A 162 11.97 -11.83 3.92
C LEU A 162 11.10 -12.76 3.06
N LYS A 163 11.23 -14.08 3.28
CA LYS A 163 10.42 -15.09 2.57
C LYS A 163 9.34 -15.72 3.42
N GLU A 164 9.57 -15.84 4.73
CA GLU A 164 8.68 -16.54 5.65
C GLU A 164 8.58 -15.79 6.97
N LYS A 165 7.40 -15.20 7.21
CA LYS A 165 6.99 -14.52 8.43
C LYS A 165 5.47 -14.58 8.54
N LYS A 166 4.97 -14.51 9.77
CA LYS A 166 3.54 -14.40 10.03
C LYS A 166 3.11 -12.95 9.85
N ILE A 167 2.11 -12.73 9.00
CA ILE A 167 1.35 -11.48 8.95
C ILE A 167 0.39 -11.45 10.13
N ILE A 168 0.39 -10.36 10.89
CA ILE A 168 -0.41 -10.21 12.11
C ILE A 168 -1.21 -8.91 12.10
N CYS A 169 -2.32 -8.88 12.83
CA CYS A 169 -3.07 -7.65 13.12
C CYS A 169 -2.36 -6.83 14.20
N ILE A 170 -2.40 -5.50 14.07
CA ILE A 170 -1.73 -4.54 14.94
C ILE A 170 -2.64 -3.38 15.42
N GLU A 171 -3.97 -3.42 15.20
CA GLU A 171 -4.93 -2.33 15.55
C GLU A 171 -4.88 -1.90 17.02
N ASP A 172 -4.63 -2.84 17.94
CA ASP A 172 -4.78 -2.62 19.39
C ASP A 172 -3.46 -2.30 20.12
N LEU A 173 -2.39 -2.04 19.37
CA LEU A 173 -1.06 -1.86 19.94
C LEU A 173 -0.67 -0.38 20.02
N GLY A 174 -0.08 -0.02 21.17
CA GLY A 174 0.47 1.31 21.39
C GLY A 174 1.90 1.37 20.87
N PHE A 175 2.11 2.03 19.73
CA PHE A 175 3.40 2.08 19.05
C PHE A 175 4.12 3.41 19.20
N GLU A 176 5.45 3.36 19.06
CA GLU A 176 6.29 4.51 18.73
C GLU A 176 6.78 4.37 17.29
N GLU A 177 6.78 5.47 16.55
CA GLU A 177 7.30 5.51 15.18
C GLU A 177 8.83 5.51 15.23
N ILE A 178 9.47 4.62 14.44
CA ILE A 178 10.89 4.72 14.13
C ILE A 178 11.00 5.32 12.73
N ASN A 179 11.65 6.47 12.66
CA ASN A 179 11.79 7.24 11.43
C ASN A 179 13.08 6.87 10.70
N VAL A 180 12.98 6.84 9.37
CA VAL A 180 14.08 6.70 8.43
C VAL A 180 14.22 8.02 7.70
N TYR A 181 15.40 8.62 7.81
CA TYR A 181 15.71 9.92 7.23
C TYR A 181 16.50 9.73 5.96
N PHE A 182 16.07 10.39 4.91
CA PHE A 182 16.72 10.38 3.60
C PHE A 182 17.64 11.60 3.43
N ASN A 183 18.70 11.48 2.63
CA ASN A 183 19.56 12.61 2.27
C ASN A 183 18.78 13.70 1.50
N SER A 184 17.70 13.32 0.81
CA SER A 184 16.74 14.23 0.18
C SER A 184 15.92 15.09 1.16
N GLY A 185 16.01 14.81 2.46
CA GLY A 185 15.22 15.48 3.51
C GLY A 185 13.84 14.86 3.75
N ILE A 186 13.49 13.80 3.03
CA ILE A 186 12.27 13.02 3.28
C ILE A 186 12.41 12.29 4.62
N VAL A 187 11.33 12.27 5.40
CA VAL A 187 11.22 11.48 6.63
C VAL A 187 10.18 10.39 6.40
N TRP A 188 10.61 9.14 6.42
CA TRP A 188 9.74 7.98 6.29
C TRP A 188 9.52 7.36 7.66
N LYS A 189 8.25 7.33 8.08
CA LYS A 189 7.81 6.63 9.28
C LYS A 189 7.80 5.13 9.00
N ALA A 190 8.97 4.51 8.93
CA ALA A 190 9.11 3.17 8.34
C ALA A 190 8.73 2.05 9.29
N PHE A 191 8.87 2.22 10.60
CA PHE A 191 8.62 1.14 11.55
C PHE A 191 7.78 1.58 12.74
N LEU A 192 7.15 0.59 13.38
CA LEU A 192 6.37 0.73 14.59
C LEU A 192 7.00 -0.14 15.68
N LYS A 193 7.36 0.47 16.81
CA LYS A 193 7.93 -0.23 17.96
C LYS A 193 6.90 -0.34 19.07
N ASP A 194 6.57 -1.56 19.49
CA ASP A 194 5.67 -1.78 20.62
C ASP A 194 6.39 -1.40 21.92
N LYS A 195 5.83 -0.42 22.65
CA LYS A 195 6.39 0.07 23.92
C LYS A 195 6.49 -1.00 25.00
N LYS A 196 5.66 -2.05 24.94
CA LYS A 196 5.59 -3.10 25.97
C LYS A 196 6.59 -4.21 25.73
N THR A 197 6.72 -4.65 24.48
CA THR A 197 7.53 -5.82 24.09
C THR A 197 8.87 -5.44 23.48
N ASN A 198 9.03 -4.20 23.02
CA ASN A 198 10.10 -3.77 22.11
C ASN A 198 10.11 -4.51 20.77
N ASP A 199 9.01 -5.20 20.42
CA ASP A 199 8.86 -5.78 19.09
C ASP A 199 8.74 -4.68 18.05
N ILE A 200 9.38 -4.88 16.90
CA ILE A 200 9.37 -3.90 15.81
C ILE A 200 8.63 -4.50 14.61
N TYR A 201 7.73 -3.71 14.06
CA TYR A 201 6.86 -4.03 12.94
C TYR A 201 7.09 -3.06 11.79
N LEU A 202 6.83 -3.49 10.56
CA LEU A 202 6.79 -2.60 9.41
C LEU A 202 5.61 -1.63 9.54
N ASN A 203 5.83 -0.34 9.28
CA ASN A 203 4.71 0.60 9.20
C ASN A 203 4.13 0.62 7.78
N THR A 204 3.04 -0.10 7.59
CA THR A 204 2.37 -0.32 6.31
C THR A 204 1.21 0.66 6.09
N ASP A 205 0.88 1.53 7.04
CA ASP A 205 -0.41 2.23 7.10
C ASP A 205 -1.65 1.30 7.05
N TYR A 206 -1.43 -0.01 7.25
CA TYR A 206 -2.46 -1.01 7.49
C TYR A 206 -2.57 -1.35 8.96
N ASP A 207 -3.69 -1.96 9.28
CA ASP A 207 -3.91 -2.67 10.53
C ASP A 207 -3.19 -4.04 10.58
N ILE A 208 -2.46 -4.42 9.53
CA ILE A 208 -1.67 -5.65 9.45
C ILE A 208 -0.21 -5.35 9.13
N SER A 209 0.68 -6.15 9.71
CA SER A 209 2.12 -5.99 9.54
C SER A 209 2.89 -7.29 9.78
N ILE A 210 4.22 -7.20 9.68
CA ILE A 210 5.20 -8.25 9.93
C ILE A 210 6.17 -7.78 11.01
N LYS A 211 6.42 -8.64 12.00
CA LYS A 211 7.48 -8.46 13.01
C LYS A 211 8.86 -8.76 12.42
N ILE A 212 9.81 -7.83 12.58
CA ILE A 212 11.14 -7.90 11.96
C ILE A 212 12.30 -8.19 12.92
N ASN A 213 12.09 -8.15 14.24
CA ASN A 213 13.06 -8.60 15.25
C ASN A 213 12.65 -9.91 15.93
#